data_AF-A0A1F2T8P9-F1
#
_entry.id   AF-A0A1F2T8P9-F1
#
_cell.length_a   1.000
_cell.length_b   1.000
_cell.length_c   1.000
_cell.angle_alpha   90.00
_cell.angle_beta   90.00
_cell.angle_gamma   90.00
#
_symmetry.space_group_name_H-M   'P 1'
#
loop_
_entity.id
_entity.type
_entity.pdbx_description
1 polymer ?
#
loop_
_entity_poly.entity_id
_entity_poly.type
_entity_poly.pdbx_seq_one_letter_code
_entity_poly.pdbx_strand_id
1 'polypeptide(L)'
;MSRPAAGGTVLGYLMAAVLADVIGRRALLALFFGASLVTIPMLFLWAHSLPAICLAALLAGAFTLGQFAWIAIYPPELFPTAVRATALSTVFNLGRLISTLGPFVSGLLIARLGSYSTVAVLFSLVYLVAVFALPFLPETKGKPLPA
;
A
#
# COMPACT_ATOMS: atom_id res chain seq x y z
N MET A 1 -15.53 -14.14 -6.14
CA MET A 1 -14.72 -13.67 -4.99
C MET A 1 -14.14 -12.25 -5.14
N SER A 2 -14.26 -11.56 -6.29
CA SER A 2 -13.65 -10.23 -6.52
C SER A 2 -14.43 -9.01 -5.98
N ARG A 3 -15.72 -9.15 -5.70
CA ARG A 3 -16.62 -8.05 -5.27
C ARG A 3 -16.28 -7.42 -3.90
N PRO A 4 -15.96 -8.19 -2.83
CA PRO A 4 -15.68 -7.60 -1.51
C PRO A 4 -14.36 -6.81 -1.47
N ALA A 5 -13.33 -7.28 -2.17
CA ALA A 5 -12.04 -6.58 -2.24
C ALA A 5 -12.18 -5.22 -2.94
N ALA A 6 -12.97 -5.14 -4.02
CA ALA A 6 -13.23 -3.88 -4.72
C ALA A 6 -13.97 -2.86 -3.82
N GLY A 7 -14.96 -3.30 -3.05
CA GLY A 7 -15.64 -2.45 -2.07
C GLY A 7 -14.69 -1.95 -0.99
N GLY A 8 -13.80 -2.82 -0.51
CA GLY A 8 -12.72 -2.47 0.42
C GLY A 8 -11.82 -1.36 -0.13
N THR A 9 -11.36 -1.50 -1.37
CA THR A 9 -10.50 -0.51 -2.03
C THR A 9 -11.11 0.89 -2.03
N VAL A 10 -12.39 1.02 -2.40
CA VAL A 10 -13.09 2.32 -2.42
C VAL A 10 -13.13 2.94 -1.02
N LEU A 11 -13.48 2.14 -0.01
CA LEU A 11 -13.47 2.58 1.38
C LEU A 11 -12.08 3.00 1.82
N GLY A 12 -11.04 2.25 1.43
CA GLY A 12 -9.64 2.57 1.69
C GLY A 12 -9.21 3.93 1.14
N TYR A 13 -9.58 4.25 -0.10
CA TYR A 13 -9.29 5.56 -0.69
C TYR A 13 -10.01 6.71 0.04
N LEU A 14 -11.29 6.53 0.38
CA LEU A 14 -12.06 7.53 1.12
C LEU A 14 -11.48 7.75 2.52
N MET A 15 -11.14 6.67 3.22
CA MET A 15 -10.48 6.72 4.52
C MET A 15 -9.12 7.41 4.42
N ALA A 16 -8.32 7.09 3.39
CA ALA A 16 -7.01 7.69 3.20
C ALA A 16 -7.10 9.20 3.00
N ALA A 17 -8.07 9.67 2.21
CA ALA A 17 -8.29 11.09 1.97
C ALA A 17 -8.62 11.84 3.26
N VAL A 18 -9.55 11.33 4.07
CA VAL A 18 -9.94 11.96 5.35
C VAL A 18 -8.80 11.90 6.37
N LEU A 19 -8.16 10.74 6.50
CA LEU A 19 -7.10 10.54 7.50
C LEU A 19 -5.83 11.33 7.16
N ALA A 20 -5.52 11.54 5.87
CA ALA A 20 -4.35 12.33 5.46
C ALA A 20 -4.31 13.73 6.09
N ASP A 21 -5.47 14.36 6.23
CA ASP A 21 -5.61 15.69 6.82
C ASP A 21 -5.62 15.66 8.35
N VAL A 22 -6.22 14.63 8.95
CA VAL A 22 -6.33 14.50 10.40
C VAL A 22 -5.00 14.10 11.05
N ILE A 23 -4.37 13.02 10.59
CA ILE A 23 -3.19 12.43 11.26
C ILE A 23 -1.86 12.81 10.61
N GLY A 24 -1.88 13.44 9.42
CA GLY A 24 -0.68 13.77 8.67
C GLY A 24 -0.20 12.65 7.76
N ARG A 25 0.76 12.97 6.88
CA ARG A 25 1.08 12.11 5.74
C ARG A 25 1.94 10.92 6.15
N ARG A 26 2.91 11.13 7.06
CA ARG A 26 3.77 10.03 7.54
C ARG A 26 3.00 9.03 8.40
N ALA A 27 2.13 9.52 9.29
CA ALA A 27 1.30 8.66 10.13
C ALA A 27 0.30 7.85 9.29
N LEU A 28 -0.27 8.45 8.24
CA LEU A 28 -1.11 7.75 7.29
C LEU A 28 -0.36 6.60 6.62
N LEU A 29 0.83 6.85 6.09
CA LEU A 29 1.65 5.81 5.46
C LEU A 29 2.01 4.69 6.44
N ALA A 30 2.35 5.03 7.69
CA ALA A 30 2.60 4.06 8.75
C ALA A 30 1.41 3.15 9.02
N LEU A 31 0.21 3.76 9.13
CA LEU A 31 -1.03 3.03 9.36
C LEU A 31 -1.33 2.07 8.20
N PHE A 32 -1.25 2.55 6.96
CA PHE A 32 -1.59 1.74 5.78
C PHE A 32 -0.58 0.60 5.54
N PHE A 33 0.72 0.85 5.71
CA PHE A 33 1.74 -0.19 5.58
C PHE A 33 1.65 -1.21 6.72
N GLY A 34 1.47 -0.76 7.97
CA GLY A 34 1.28 -1.64 9.12
C GLY A 34 0.01 -2.48 9.02
N ALA A 35 -1.11 -1.87 8.61
CA ALA A 35 -2.36 -2.59 8.41
C ALA A 35 -2.28 -3.58 7.24
N SER A 36 -1.57 -3.25 6.15
CA SER A 36 -1.33 -4.16 5.03
C SER A 36 -0.49 -5.37 5.44
N LEU A 37 0.50 -5.17 6.30
CA LEU A 37 1.34 -6.25 6.85
C LEU A 37 0.53 -7.26 7.68
N VAL A 38 -0.54 -6.82 8.36
CA VAL A 38 -1.39 -7.70 9.20
C VAL A 38 -2.52 -8.33 8.39
N THR A 39 -3.14 -7.57 7.48
CA THR A 39 -4.32 -8.02 6.74
C THR A 39 -4.00 -9.08 5.69
N ILE A 40 -2.80 -9.09 5.11
CA ILE A 40 -2.37 -10.14 4.17
C ILE A 40 -2.27 -11.52 4.88
N PRO A 41 -1.50 -11.70 5.98
CA PRO A 41 -1.51 -12.94 6.75
C PRO A 41 -2.89 -13.34 7.25
N MET A 42 -3.72 -12.37 7.68
CA MET A 42 -5.09 -12.63 8.10
C MET A 42 -5.92 -13.29 7.00
N LEU A 43 -5.79 -12.83 5.75
CA LEU A 43 -6.49 -13.38 4.61
C LEU A 43 -5.98 -14.78 4.21
N PHE A 44 -4.65 -14.99 4.22
CA PHE A 44 -4.05 -16.21 3.66
C PHE A 44 -3.77 -17.33 4.66
N LEU A 45 -3.69 -17.02 5.97
CA LEU A 45 -3.39 -18.00 7.02
C LEU A 45 -4.53 -18.21 8.02
N TRP A 46 -5.38 -17.21 8.28
CA TRP A 46 -6.36 -17.28 9.37
C TRP A 46 -7.82 -17.37 8.91
N ALA A 47 -8.13 -16.93 7.69
CA ALA A 47 -9.48 -16.93 7.17
C ALA A 47 -9.88 -18.32 6.62
N HIS A 48 -10.60 -19.10 7.44
CA HIS A 48 -11.07 -20.45 7.08
C HIS A 48 -12.57 -20.54 6.78
N SER A 49 -13.35 -19.50 7.11
CA SER A 49 -14.80 -19.44 6.87
C SER A 49 -15.16 -18.40 5.81
N LEU A 50 -16.24 -18.62 5.06
CA LEU A 50 -16.68 -17.70 3.99
C LEU A 50 -16.86 -16.25 4.50
N PRO A 51 -17.50 -15.99 5.67
CA PRO A 51 -17.61 -14.64 6.20
C PRO A 51 -16.25 -14.03 6.57
N ALA A 52 -15.35 -14.83 7.16
CA ALA A 52 -14.01 -14.37 7.53
C ALA A 52 -13.16 -14.01 6.30
N ILE A 53 -13.24 -14.80 5.23
CA ILE A 53 -12.54 -14.54 3.96
C ILE A 53 -13.08 -13.24 3.34
N CYS A 54 -14.41 -13.04 3.32
CA CYS A 54 -14.99 -11.81 2.79
C CYS A 54 -14.53 -10.56 3.56
N LEU A 55 -14.51 -10.62 4.90
CA LEU A 55 -14.04 -9.52 5.73
C LEU A 55 -12.54 -9.28 5.55
N ALA A 56 -11.73 -10.33 5.60
CA ALA A 56 -10.28 -10.20 5.41
C ALA A 56 -9.93 -9.67 4.00
N ALA A 57 -10.67 -10.08 2.96
CA ALA A 57 -10.48 -9.57 1.60
C ALA A 57 -10.89 -8.10 1.46
N LEU A 58 -11.95 -7.67 2.18
CA LEU A 58 -12.36 -6.28 2.22
C LEU A 58 -11.31 -5.41 2.92
N LEU A 59 -10.80 -5.85 4.07
CA LEU A 59 -9.75 -5.15 4.81
C LEU A 59 -8.44 -5.10 4.01
N ALA A 60 -8.02 -6.25 3.44
CA ALA A 60 -6.85 -6.31 2.59
C ALA A 60 -6.99 -5.33 1.40
N GLY A 61 -8.11 -5.35 0.69
CA GLY A 61 -8.38 -4.40 -0.39
C GLY A 61 -8.30 -2.93 0.06
N ALA A 62 -8.89 -2.61 1.21
CA ALA A 62 -8.87 -1.26 1.76
C ALA A 62 -7.44 -0.76 2.05
N PHE A 63 -6.59 -1.56 2.70
CA PHE A 63 -5.26 -1.10 3.07
C PHE A 63 -4.24 -1.27 1.94
N THR A 64 -4.30 -2.36 1.16
CA THR A 64 -3.29 -2.61 0.11
C THR A 64 -3.54 -1.82 -1.16
N LEU A 65 -4.79 -1.50 -1.50
CA LEU A 65 -5.10 -0.67 -2.66
C LEU A 65 -5.43 0.77 -2.26
N GLY A 66 -6.05 0.99 -1.11
CA GLY A 66 -6.29 2.35 -0.62
C GLY A 66 -5.01 3.13 -0.32
N GLN A 67 -3.89 2.45 0.00
CA GLN A 67 -2.61 3.12 0.18
C GLN A 67 -2.20 3.95 -1.04
N PHE A 68 -2.56 3.56 -2.27
CA PHE A 68 -2.20 4.28 -3.50
C PHE A 68 -2.66 5.75 -3.52
N ALA A 69 -3.60 6.13 -2.64
CA ALA A 69 -3.95 7.52 -2.37
C ALA A 69 -2.72 8.40 -2.05
N TRP A 70 -1.67 7.83 -1.44
CA TRP A 70 -0.48 8.58 -1.04
C TRP A 70 0.21 9.27 -2.22
N ILE A 71 0.16 8.69 -3.43
CA ILE A 71 0.81 9.24 -4.62
C ILE A 71 0.20 10.59 -5.02
N ALA A 72 -1.09 10.76 -4.79
CA ALA A 72 -1.80 12.01 -5.08
C ALA A 72 -1.61 13.07 -3.97
N ILE A 73 -1.24 12.65 -2.75
CA ILE A 73 -1.22 13.52 -1.57
C ILE A 73 0.21 13.96 -1.24
N TYR A 74 1.15 13.01 -1.14
CA TYR A 74 2.46 13.26 -0.51
C TYR A 74 3.53 13.78 -1.49
N PRO A 75 3.75 13.20 -2.69
CA PRO A 75 4.73 13.73 -3.64
C PRO A 75 4.55 15.21 -4.04
N PRO A 76 3.32 15.72 -4.28
CA PRO A 76 3.13 17.15 -4.59
C PRO A 76 3.68 18.11 -3.53
N GLU A 77 3.74 17.67 -2.27
CA GLU A 77 4.22 18.48 -1.15
C GLU A 77 5.76 18.45 -1.03
N LEU A 78 6.42 17.48 -1.67
CA LEU A 78 7.88 17.34 -1.65
C LEU A 78 8.57 18.08 -2.80
N PHE A 79 7.89 18.24 -3.94
CA PHE A 79 8.50 18.76 -5.16
C PHE A 79 8.01 20.18 -5.51
N PRO A 80 8.95 21.08 -5.92
CA PRO A 80 8.61 22.39 -6.47
C PRO A 80 7.67 22.30 -7.65
N THR A 81 6.85 23.34 -7.84
CA THR A 81 5.80 23.35 -8.86
C THR A 81 6.38 23.13 -10.27
N ALA A 82 7.57 23.66 -10.55
CA ALA A 82 8.24 23.55 -11.84
C ALA A 82 8.59 22.11 -12.26
N VAL A 83 8.90 21.22 -11.30
CA VAL A 83 9.35 19.84 -11.58
C VAL A 83 8.37 18.77 -11.12
N ARG A 84 7.28 19.18 -10.46
CA ARG A 84 6.30 18.27 -9.83
C ARG A 84 5.77 17.20 -10.78
N ALA A 85 5.26 17.59 -11.95
CA ALA A 85 4.68 16.64 -12.90
C ALA A 85 5.69 15.56 -13.35
N THR A 86 6.92 15.98 -13.66
CA THR A 86 8.00 15.08 -14.08
C THR A 86 8.45 14.18 -12.93
N ALA A 87 8.58 14.73 -11.72
CA ALA A 87 8.97 13.97 -10.53
C ALA A 87 7.93 12.89 -10.19
N LEU A 88 6.63 13.23 -10.17
CA LEU A 88 5.55 12.29 -9.91
C LEU A 88 5.53 11.15 -10.94
N SER A 89 5.63 11.49 -12.23
CA SER A 89 5.66 10.51 -13.31
C SER A 89 6.89 9.60 -13.20
N THR A 90 8.06 10.15 -12.87
CA THR A 90 9.29 9.37 -12.70
C THR A 90 9.18 8.39 -11.54
N VAL A 91 8.74 8.85 -10.37
CA VAL A 91 8.54 8.00 -9.18
C VAL A 91 7.52 6.88 -9.47
N PHE A 92 6.40 7.22 -10.11
CA PHE A 92 5.37 6.24 -10.45
C PHE A 92 5.87 5.18 -11.43
N ASN A 93 6.55 5.59 -12.51
CA ASN A 93 7.05 4.68 -13.52
C ASN A 93 8.18 3.79 -12.98
N LEU A 94 9.11 4.33 -12.18
CA LEU A 94 10.15 3.53 -11.52
C LEU A 94 9.54 2.48 -10.58
N GLY A 95 8.55 2.87 -9.78
CA GLY A 95 7.82 1.92 -8.93
C GLY A 95 7.13 0.82 -9.74
N ARG A 96 6.55 1.16 -10.90
CA ARG A 96 5.92 0.19 -11.82
C ARG A 96 6.91 -0.79 -12.44
N LEU A 97 8.10 -0.31 -12.82
CA LEU A 97 9.16 -1.16 -13.36
C LEU A 97 9.59 -2.22 -12.33
N ILE A 98 9.80 -1.79 -11.08
CA ILE A 98 10.14 -2.71 -9.97
C ILE A 98 8.97 -3.67 -9.72
N SER A 99 7.74 -3.18 -9.70
CA SER A 99 6.54 -3.99 -9.42
C SER A 99 6.29 -5.06 -10.49
N THR A 100 6.73 -4.82 -11.74
CA THR A 100 6.60 -5.78 -12.84
C THR A 100 7.41 -7.06 -12.59
N LEU A 101 8.49 -6.98 -11.79
CA LEU A 101 9.25 -8.17 -11.37
C LEU A 101 8.50 -9.02 -10.34
N GLY A 102 7.54 -8.45 -9.62
CA GLY A 102 6.78 -9.12 -8.57
C GLY A 102 6.11 -10.42 -9.02
N PRO A 103 5.31 -10.42 -10.10
CA PRO A 103 4.70 -11.63 -10.65
C PRO A 103 5.71 -12.71 -11.04
N PHE A 104 6.83 -12.35 -11.67
CA PHE A 104 7.87 -13.32 -12.06
C PHE A 104 8.49 -14.00 -10.83
N VAL A 105 8.86 -13.21 -9.83
CA VAL A 105 9.42 -13.72 -8.57
C VAL A 105 8.39 -14.56 -7.82
N SER A 106 7.13 -14.12 -7.76
CA SER A 106 6.06 -14.88 -7.12
C SER A 106 5.81 -16.23 -7.79
N GLY A 107 5.82 -16.28 -9.13
CA GLY A 107 5.61 -17.51 -9.89
C GLY A 107 6.73 -18.53 -9.63
N LEU A 108 7.99 -18.07 -9.62
CA LEU A 108 9.14 -18.91 -9.30
C LEU A 108 9.07 -19.45 -7.86
N LEU A 109 8.72 -18.59 -6.89
CA LEU A 109 8.60 -18.98 -5.49
C LEU A 109 7.46 -19.97 -5.26
N ILE A 110 6.32 -19.77 -5.92
CA ILE A 110 5.19 -20.72 -5.86
C ILE A 110 5.61 -22.07 -6.43
N ALA A 111 6.32 -22.10 -7.56
CA ALA A 111 6.82 -23.33 -8.17
C ALA A 111 7.82 -24.08 -7.27
N ARG A 112 8.60 -23.36 -6.45
CA ARG A 112 9.59 -23.95 -5.53
C ARG A 112 9.00 -24.37 -4.17
N LEU A 113 8.11 -23.55 -3.61
CA LEU A 113 7.57 -23.72 -2.25
C LEU A 113 6.23 -24.47 -2.23
N GLY A 114 5.54 -24.57 -3.36
CA GLY A 114 4.26 -25.30 -3.49
C GLY A 114 3.06 -24.68 -2.78
N SER A 115 3.23 -23.55 -2.07
CA SER A 115 2.19 -22.91 -1.26
C SER A 115 1.98 -21.45 -1.65
N TYR A 116 0.79 -21.14 -2.19
CA TYR A 116 0.37 -19.77 -2.51
C TYR A 116 0.29 -18.89 -1.27
N SER A 117 -0.25 -19.41 -0.16
CA SER A 117 -0.40 -18.65 1.09
C SER A 117 0.95 -18.24 1.67
N THR A 118 1.95 -19.14 1.64
CA THR A 118 3.30 -18.85 2.14
C THR A 118 3.97 -17.75 1.32
N VAL A 119 3.82 -17.79 -0.01
CA VAL A 119 4.38 -16.76 -0.89
C VAL A 119 3.68 -15.42 -0.69
N ALA A 120 2.35 -15.39 -0.56
CA ALA A 120 1.61 -14.16 -0.29
C ALA A 120 2.06 -13.48 1.02
N VAL A 121 2.28 -14.27 2.08
CA VAL A 121 2.80 -13.77 3.36
C VAL A 121 4.24 -13.28 3.21
N LEU A 122 5.10 -13.99 2.47
CA LEU A 122 6.47 -13.56 2.23
C LEU A 122 6.51 -12.20 1.51
N PHE A 123 5.64 -12.00 0.52
CA PHE A 123 5.52 -10.72 -0.18
C PHE A 123 5.03 -9.60 0.74
N SER A 124 4.19 -9.88 1.74
CA SER A 124 3.76 -8.88 2.70
C SER A 124 4.91 -8.29 3.53
N LEU A 125 6.03 -9.02 3.67
CA LEU A 125 7.20 -8.52 4.39
C LEU A 125 7.85 -7.31 3.71
N VAL A 126 7.55 -7.03 2.44
CA VAL A 126 7.99 -5.79 1.79
C VAL A 126 7.46 -4.55 2.51
N TYR A 127 6.31 -4.65 3.18
CA TYR A 127 5.76 -3.55 3.98
C TYR A 127 6.62 -3.25 5.21
N LEU A 128 7.40 -4.21 5.73
CA LEU A 128 8.36 -3.91 6.80
C LEU A 128 9.42 -2.93 6.30
N VAL A 129 9.97 -3.15 5.09
CA VAL A 129 10.94 -2.24 4.48
C VAL A 129 10.32 -0.86 4.32
N ALA A 130 9.05 -0.78 3.88
CA ALA A 130 8.33 0.48 3.76
C ALA A 130 8.17 1.19 5.12
N VAL A 131 7.81 0.46 6.19
CA VAL A 131 7.71 1.01 7.55
C VAL A 131 9.06 1.50 8.06
N PHE A 132 10.14 0.74 7.83
CA PHE A 132 11.51 1.16 8.18
C PHE A 132 12.02 2.34 7.36
N ALA A 133 11.46 2.58 6.16
CA ALA A 133 11.78 3.74 5.35
C ALA A 133 11.08 5.03 5.84
N LEU A 134 9.95 4.93 6.55
CA LEU A 134 9.17 6.09 7.01
C LEU A 134 9.93 7.11 7.86
N PRO A 135 10.87 6.75 8.74
CA PRO A 135 11.67 7.72 9.49
C PRO A 135 12.48 8.67 8.61
N PHE A 136 12.85 8.24 7.40
CA PHE A 136 13.61 9.04 6.45
C PHE A 136 12.71 9.99 5.62
N LEU A 137 11.38 9.84 5.72
CA LEU A 137 10.42 10.67 5.03
C LEU A 137 10.09 11.93 5.88
N PRO A 138 10.22 13.15 5.32
CA PRO A 138 9.86 14.37 6.03
C PRO A 138 8.35 14.49 6.21
N GLU A 139 7.87 14.90 7.39
CA GLU A 139 6.46 15.25 7.56
C GLU A 139 6.19 16.59 6.86
N THR A 140 5.16 16.60 6.00
CA THR A 140 4.78 17.73 5.14
C THR A 140 3.49 18.40 5.60
N LYS A 141 2.76 17.82 6.55
CA LYS A 141 1.54 18.41 7.12
C LYS A 141 1.78 19.84 7.61
N GLY A 142 1.01 20.78 7.07
CA GLY A 142 1.01 22.19 7.50
C GLY A 142 2.22 23.01 7.05
N LYS A 143 3.07 22.49 6.16
CA LYS A 143 4.18 23.25 5.59
C LYS A 143 3.76 23.95 4.29
N PRO A 144 4.29 25.14 4.00
CA PRO A 144 4.07 25.78 2.71
C PRO A 144 4.66 24.90 1.60
N LEU A 145 4.00 24.89 0.44
CA LEU A 145 4.50 24.17 -0.72
C LEU A 145 5.87 24.75 -1.13
N PRO A 146 6.85 23.91 -1.51
CA PRO A 146 8.09 24.39 -2.11
C PRO A 146 7.75 25.21 -3.36
N ALA A 147 8.25 26.45 -3.42
CA ALA A 147 8.08 27.35 -4.55
C ALA A 147 8.75 26.76 -5.81
#